data_AF-A0AAQ2DC61-F1
#
_entry.id   AF-A0AAQ2DC61-F1
#
_cell.length_a   1.000
_cell.length_b   1.000
_cell.length_c   1.000
_cell.angle_alpha   90.00
_cell.angle_beta   90.00
_cell.angle_gamma   90.00
#
_symmetry.space_group_name_H-M   'P 1'
#
loop_
_entity.id
_entity.type
_entity.pdbx_description
1 polymer ?
#
loop_
_entity_poly.entity_id
_entity_poly.type
_entity_poly.pdbx_seq_one_letter_code
_entity_poly.pdbx_strand_id
1 'polypeptide(L)'
;MQPMLNIALRAARSASELIFRSIERLDTIKVDEKDAKDYVSEVDRAAEQKIIDALRKAYPNHSIQGEETGLHAGTGIEGEEYLWIIDPLDGTTNFLRGIPHFAVSIACKYRGRLEHAVVLDPVRQEEFTASRGRGAQLNGRRLRVSGRTSLDGALLGTGFPFRDDQMDNLDNYLGMFRALVGQTAGIRRAGSASLDLAYVAAGRFDAFWESGLSEWDMAAGALLIQEAGGLVSDFTGGHDFLEKGHIVAGNTKCFKAVLTAIQPHLPASLKR
;
A
#
# COMPACT_ATOMS: atom_id res chain seq x y z
N MET A 1 15.87 -4.07 15.61
CA MET A 1 14.53 -4.04 15.00
C MET A 1 13.51 -4.26 16.11
N GLN A 2 12.37 -3.56 16.12
CA GLN A 2 11.32 -3.75 17.15
C GLN A 2 10.80 -5.20 17.14
N PRO A 3 10.45 -5.81 18.29
CA PRO A 3 10.00 -7.20 18.35
C PRO A 3 8.80 -7.49 17.42
N MET A 4 7.77 -6.65 17.47
CA MET A 4 6.58 -6.77 16.62
C MET A 4 6.91 -6.64 15.13
N LEU A 5 7.74 -5.65 14.76
CA LEU A 5 8.19 -5.48 13.38
C LEU A 5 8.95 -6.71 12.86
N ASN A 6 9.77 -7.34 13.69
CA ASN A 6 10.50 -8.55 13.32
C ASN A 6 9.57 -9.76 13.11
N ILE A 7 8.49 -9.88 13.90
CA ILE A 7 7.47 -10.92 13.66
C ILE A 7 6.71 -10.64 12.36
N ALA A 8 6.28 -9.40 12.13
CA ALA A 8 5.61 -9.00 10.90
C ALA A 8 6.47 -9.27 9.66
N LEU A 9 7.75 -8.93 9.70
CA LEU A 9 8.68 -9.18 8.59
C LEU A 9 8.87 -10.68 8.33
N ARG A 10 8.94 -11.51 9.38
CA ARG A 10 9.01 -12.98 9.22
C ARG A 10 7.73 -13.54 8.61
N ALA A 11 6.57 -13.01 9.02
CA ALA A 11 5.28 -13.38 8.47
C ALA A 11 5.20 -13.02 6.98
N ALA A 12 5.57 -11.78 6.61
CA ALA A 12 5.64 -11.33 5.23
C ALA A 12 6.55 -12.23 4.39
N ARG A 13 7.78 -12.53 4.84
CA ARG A 13 8.71 -13.42 4.12
C ARG A 13 8.11 -14.80 3.83
N SER A 14 7.40 -15.39 4.80
CA SER A 14 6.74 -16.71 4.63
C SER A 14 5.62 -16.67 3.59
N ALA A 15 4.81 -15.60 3.60
CA ALA A 15 3.77 -15.39 2.59
C ALA A 15 4.37 -15.11 1.20
N SER A 16 5.37 -14.24 1.13
CA SER A 16 6.11 -13.90 -0.08
C SER A 16 6.76 -15.11 -0.74
N GLU A 17 7.30 -16.06 0.04
CA GLU A 17 7.84 -17.32 -0.50
C GLU A 17 6.76 -18.18 -1.17
N LEU A 18 5.55 -18.24 -0.57
CA LEU A 18 4.42 -18.94 -1.16
C LEU A 18 3.98 -18.27 -2.47
N ILE A 19 3.79 -16.94 -2.46
CA ILE A 19 3.40 -16.15 -3.63
C ILE A 19 4.42 -16.31 -4.76
N PHE A 20 5.72 -16.18 -4.44
CA PHE A 20 6.79 -16.28 -5.43
C PHE A 20 6.82 -17.66 -6.09
N ARG A 21 6.61 -18.75 -5.35
CA ARG A 21 6.51 -20.09 -5.95
C ARG A 21 5.26 -20.28 -6.80
N SER A 22 4.18 -19.60 -6.47
CA SER A 22 2.91 -19.68 -7.21
C SER A 22 2.99 -18.99 -8.58
N ILE A 23 3.80 -17.94 -8.75
CA ILE A 23 3.94 -17.25 -10.05
C ILE A 23 4.48 -18.19 -11.14
N GLU A 24 5.41 -19.09 -10.80
CA GLU A 24 6.01 -20.05 -11.72
C GLU A 24 4.99 -21.11 -12.21
N ARG A 25 3.89 -21.28 -11.47
CA ARG A 25 2.84 -22.25 -11.77
C ARG A 25 1.68 -21.66 -12.57
N LEU A 26 1.64 -20.36 -12.82
CA LEU A 26 0.57 -19.71 -13.59
C LEU A 26 0.39 -20.33 -14.99
N ASP A 27 1.50 -20.78 -15.60
CA ASP A 27 1.47 -21.47 -16.88
C ASP A 27 0.68 -22.79 -16.88
N THR A 28 0.47 -23.41 -15.71
CA THR A 28 -0.27 -24.67 -15.55
C THR A 28 -1.78 -24.47 -15.44
N ILE A 29 -2.26 -23.25 -15.22
CA ILE A 29 -3.69 -22.90 -15.04
C ILE A 29 -4.33 -22.43 -16.36
N LYS A 30 -3.60 -22.52 -17.48
CA LYS A 30 -3.97 -21.96 -18.79
C LYS A 30 -5.13 -22.68 -19.48
N VAL A 31 -6.39 -22.46 -19.07
CA VAL A 31 -7.58 -22.66 -19.95
C VAL A 31 -8.75 -21.72 -19.65
N ASP A 32 -9.03 -21.33 -18.41
CA ASP A 32 -10.26 -20.58 -18.05
C ASP A 32 -9.95 -19.32 -17.19
N GLU A 33 -10.60 -18.20 -17.50
CA GLU A 33 -10.50 -16.96 -16.72
C GLU A 33 -11.05 -17.14 -15.30
N LYS A 34 -12.07 -17.98 -15.15
CA LYS A 34 -12.62 -18.33 -13.85
C LYS A 34 -11.61 -19.14 -13.03
N ASP A 35 -10.97 -20.15 -13.63
CA ASP A 35 -9.96 -20.97 -12.95
C ASP A 35 -8.75 -20.14 -12.51
N ALA A 36 -8.35 -19.15 -13.31
CA ALA A 36 -7.28 -18.21 -12.94
C ALA A 36 -7.68 -17.33 -11.74
N LYS A 37 -8.91 -16.81 -11.72
CA LYS A 37 -9.45 -16.03 -10.60
C LYS A 37 -9.60 -16.87 -9.33
N ASP A 38 -10.06 -18.10 -9.44
CA ASP A 38 -10.19 -19.02 -8.31
C ASP A 38 -8.80 -19.38 -7.76
N TYR A 39 -7.81 -19.65 -8.62
CA TYR A 39 -6.44 -19.93 -8.20
C TYR A 39 -5.78 -18.77 -7.46
N VAL A 40 -5.89 -17.54 -7.98
CA VAL A 40 -5.28 -16.40 -7.28
C VAL A 40 -5.94 -16.18 -5.93
N SER A 41 -7.26 -16.33 -5.83
CA SER A 41 -7.97 -16.29 -4.55
C SER A 41 -7.49 -17.37 -3.57
N GLU A 42 -7.09 -18.56 -4.04
CA GLU A 42 -6.43 -19.55 -3.20
C GLU A 42 -5.05 -19.11 -2.73
N VAL A 43 -4.24 -18.49 -3.60
CA VAL A 43 -2.91 -17.96 -3.25
C VAL A 43 -3.02 -16.83 -2.23
N ASP A 44 -3.91 -15.86 -2.46
CA ASP A 44 -4.25 -14.76 -1.56
C ASP A 44 -4.64 -15.28 -0.17
N ARG A 45 -5.63 -16.17 -0.09
CA ARG A 45 -6.09 -16.76 1.18
C ARG A 45 -5.01 -17.56 1.89
N ALA A 46 -4.21 -18.33 1.15
CA ALA A 46 -3.12 -19.11 1.73
C ALA A 46 -1.99 -18.22 2.26
N ALA A 47 -1.69 -17.12 1.56
CA ALA A 47 -0.74 -16.10 2.01
C ALA A 47 -1.26 -15.39 3.26
N GLU A 48 -2.52 -14.95 3.27
CA GLU A 48 -3.15 -14.30 4.42
C GLU A 48 -3.16 -15.20 5.65
N GLN A 49 -3.56 -16.47 5.49
CA GLN A 49 -3.57 -17.43 6.59
C GLN A 49 -2.17 -17.64 7.18
N LYS A 50 -1.13 -17.73 6.34
CA LYS A 50 0.27 -17.82 6.82
C LYS A 50 0.66 -16.61 7.66
N ILE A 51 0.23 -15.42 7.28
CA ILE A 51 0.49 -14.19 8.03
C ILE A 51 -0.26 -14.23 9.36
N ILE A 52 -1.56 -14.53 9.33
CA ILE A 52 -2.42 -14.65 10.51
C ILE A 52 -1.84 -15.66 11.51
N ASP A 53 -1.46 -16.86 11.07
CA ASP A 53 -0.90 -17.91 11.92
C ASP A 53 0.39 -17.44 12.62
N ALA A 54 1.29 -16.78 11.87
CA ALA A 54 2.53 -16.25 12.42
C ALA A 54 2.28 -15.14 13.45
N LEU A 55 1.34 -14.23 13.18
CA LEU A 55 0.96 -13.16 14.08
C LEU A 55 0.27 -13.71 15.33
N ARG A 56 -0.73 -14.59 15.19
CA ARG A 56 -1.46 -15.19 16.31
C ARG A 56 -0.57 -16.03 17.23
N LYS A 57 0.44 -16.70 16.67
CA LYS A 57 1.43 -17.44 17.48
C LYS A 57 2.24 -16.53 18.41
N ALA A 58 2.53 -15.30 17.98
CA ALA A 58 3.30 -14.34 18.77
C ALA A 58 2.41 -13.42 19.63
N TYR A 59 1.23 -13.08 19.12
CA TYR A 59 0.30 -12.09 19.66
C TYR A 59 -1.14 -12.64 19.63
N PRO A 60 -1.47 -13.60 20.50
CA PRO A 60 -2.73 -14.35 20.42
C PRO A 60 -3.98 -13.49 20.65
N ASN A 61 -3.85 -12.35 21.34
CA ASN A 61 -4.98 -11.51 21.73
C ASN A 61 -5.23 -10.32 20.78
N HIS A 62 -4.33 -10.01 19.85
CA HIS A 62 -4.47 -8.82 18.99
C HIS A 62 -5.61 -9.00 17.98
N SER A 63 -6.23 -7.89 17.55
CA SER A 63 -7.14 -7.91 16.40
C SER A 63 -6.38 -7.97 15.09
N ILE A 64 -6.99 -8.57 14.06
CA ILE A 64 -6.43 -8.66 12.71
C ILE A 64 -7.54 -8.32 11.70
N GLN A 65 -7.26 -7.42 10.76
CA GLN A 65 -8.08 -7.11 9.60
C GLN A 65 -7.33 -7.60 8.36
N GLY A 66 -7.83 -8.66 7.74
CA GLY A 66 -7.37 -9.12 6.42
C GLY A 66 -8.25 -8.57 5.30
N GLU A 67 -7.70 -8.51 4.10
CA GLU A 67 -8.44 -8.22 2.87
C GLU A 67 -9.43 -9.36 2.57
N GLU A 68 -8.95 -10.61 2.65
CA GLU A 68 -9.71 -11.79 2.21
C GLU A 68 -10.67 -12.32 3.28
N THR A 69 -10.23 -12.31 4.54
CA THR A 69 -10.99 -12.93 5.65
C THR A 69 -11.68 -11.93 6.58
N GLY A 70 -11.50 -10.62 6.35
CA GLY A 70 -12.14 -9.58 7.12
C GLY A 70 -11.59 -9.41 8.54
N LEU A 71 -12.45 -8.94 9.46
CA LEU A 71 -12.07 -8.64 10.84
C LEU A 71 -12.10 -9.89 11.74
N HIS A 72 -10.94 -10.24 12.28
CA HIS A 72 -10.76 -11.20 13.37
C HIS A 72 -10.57 -10.45 14.68
N ALA A 73 -11.66 -10.26 15.43
CA ALA A 73 -11.62 -9.58 16.72
C ALA A 73 -10.64 -10.27 17.68
N GLY A 74 -9.80 -9.46 18.33
CA GLY A 74 -8.94 -9.88 19.42
C GLY A 74 -9.71 -10.08 20.73
N THR A 75 -8.98 -10.34 21.81
CA THR A 75 -9.54 -10.58 23.14
C THR A 75 -8.95 -9.61 24.17
N GLY A 76 -9.79 -9.14 25.08
CA GLY A 76 -9.39 -8.22 26.14
C GLY A 76 -8.85 -6.88 25.61
N ILE A 77 -8.12 -6.17 26.48
CA ILE A 77 -7.59 -4.83 26.18
C ILE A 77 -6.63 -4.85 24.99
N GLU A 78 -5.80 -5.89 24.87
CA GLU A 78 -4.86 -6.01 23.74
C GLU A 78 -5.59 -6.14 22.40
N GLY A 79 -6.74 -6.80 22.37
CA GLY A 79 -7.59 -6.89 21.18
C GLY A 79 -8.20 -5.55 20.75
N GLU A 80 -8.46 -4.66 21.70
CA GLU A 80 -8.99 -3.31 21.43
C GLU A 80 -7.87 -2.32 21.02
N GLU A 81 -6.69 -2.48 21.60
CA GLU A 81 -5.58 -1.56 21.39
C GLU A 81 -4.76 -1.87 20.13
N TYR A 82 -4.60 -3.15 19.77
CA TYR A 82 -3.77 -3.56 18.64
C TYR A 82 -4.61 -4.11 17.50
N LEU A 83 -4.35 -3.58 16.31
CA LEU A 83 -4.93 -4.05 15.06
C LEU A 83 -3.84 -4.26 14.02
N TRP A 84 -3.68 -5.50 13.57
CA TRP A 84 -2.89 -5.80 12.37
C TRP A 84 -3.76 -5.63 11.13
N ILE A 85 -3.24 -4.99 10.10
CA ILE A 85 -3.93 -4.75 8.83
C ILE A 85 -3.09 -5.42 7.76
N ILE A 86 -3.70 -6.31 6.97
CA ILE A 86 -3.01 -7.20 6.05
C ILE A 86 -3.63 -7.08 4.67
N ASP A 87 -2.77 -6.86 3.68
CA ASP A 87 -3.02 -7.17 2.28
C ASP A 87 -1.99 -8.26 1.90
N PRO A 88 -2.47 -9.50 1.63
CA PRO A 88 -1.60 -10.63 1.37
C PRO A 88 -0.95 -10.55 -0.03
N LEU A 89 -1.54 -9.85 -1.00
CA LEU A 89 -1.04 -9.76 -2.38
C LEU A 89 -1.57 -8.50 -3.09
N ASP A 90 -0.93 -7.37 -2.81
CA ASP A 90 -1.18 -6.12 -3.51
C ASP A 90 -0.66 -6.23 -4.94
N GLY A 91 -1.54 -6.04 -5.92
CA GLY A 91 -1.23 -6.22 -7.34
C GLY A 91 -1.63 -7.58 -7.88
N THR A 92 -2.72 -8.18 -7.39
CA THR A 92 -3.35 -9.43 -7.88
C THR A 92 -3.45 -9.50 -9.41
N THR A 93 -3.82 -8.40 -10.07
CA THR A 93 -3.89 -8.34 -11.55
C THR A 93 -2.51 -8.49 -12.19
N ASN A 94 -1.48 -7.86 -11.61
CA ASN A 94 -0.12 -8.01 -12.10
C ASN A 94 0.37 -9.45 -11.90
N PHE A 95 0.12 -10.03 -10.73
CA PHE A 95 0.43 -11.42 -10.43
C PHE A 95 -0.19 -12.37 -11.47
N LEU A 96 -1.51 -12.29 -11.69
CA LEU A 96 -2.24 -13.11 -12.67
C LEU A 96 -1.69 -13.00 -14.10
N ARG A 97 -1.15 -11.85 -14.46
CA ARG A 97 -0.63 -11.58 -15.81
C ARG A 97 0.88 -11.81 -15.92
N GLY A 98 1.52 -12.32 -14.87
CA GLY A 98 2.96 -12.56 -14.82
C GLY A 98 3.80 -11.27 -14.83
N ILE A 99 3.21 -10.13 -14.48
CA ILE A 99 3.92 -8.86 -14.36
C ILE A 99 4.62 -8.85 -12.99
N PRO A 100 5.96 -8.77 -12.92
CA PRO A 100 6.73 -8.90 -11.68
C PRO A 100 6.72 -7.61 -10.85
N HIS A 101 5.54 -7.19 -10.39
CA HIS A 101 5.33 -5.98 -9.59
C HIS A 101 4.08 -6.14 -8.72
N PHE A 102 4.27 -6.68 -7.52
CA PHE A 102 3.25 -6.94 -6.51
C PHE A 102 3.94 -7.11 -5.15
N ALA A 103 3.22 -7.01 -4.04
CA ALA A 103 3.82 -7.08 -2.71
C ALA A 103 2.91 -7.69 -1.64
N VAL A 104 3.51 -8.08 -0.52
CA VAL A 104 2.80 -8.33 0.74
C VAL A 104 2.86 -7.04 1.56
N SER A 105 1.74 -6.59 2.10
CA SER A 105 1.64 -5.39 2.95
C SER A 105 1.08 -5.75 4.33
N ILE A 106 1.79 -5.35 5.39
CA ILE A 106 1.39 -5.57 6.78
C ILE A 106 1.62 -4.28 7.57
N ALA A 107 0.57 -3.77 8.20
CA ALA A 107 0.63 -2.68 9.16
C ALA A 107 0.15 -3.12 10.54
N CYS A 108 0.63 -2.44 11.59
CA CYS A 108 0.08 -2.55 12.94
C CYS A 108 -0.33 -1.16 13.42
N LYS A 109 -1.58 -1.03 13.86
CA LYS A 109 -2.04 0.10 14.67
C LYS A 109 -1.90 -0.23 16.16
N TYR A 110 -1.56 0.78 16.93
CA TYR A 110 -1.68 0.79 18.39
C TYR A 110 -2.53 2.00 18.81
N ARG A 111 -3.66 1.75 19.47
CA ARG A 111 -4.68 2.76 19.85
C ARG A 111 -5.05 3.69 18.69
N GLY A 112 -5.34 3.08 17.53
CA GLY A 112 -5.75 3.78 16.30
C GLY A 112 -4.61 4.43 15.51
N ARG A 113 -3.35 4.41 16.00
CA ARG A 113 -2.21 5.03 15.32
C ARG A 113 -1.31 4.00 14.66
N LEU A 114 -0.89 4.24 13.43
CA LEU A 114 0.10 3.39 12.74
C LEU A 114 1.42 3.38 13.52
N GLU A 115 1.85 2.18 13.89
CA GLU A 115 3.01 1.94 14.77
C GLU A 115 4.12 1.15 14.06
N HIS A 116 3.76 0.13 13.27
CA HIS A 116 4.69 -0.69 12.50
C HIS A 116 4.18 -0.93 11.09
N ALA A 117 5.11 -1.03 10.13
CA ALA A 117 4.81 -1.29 8.72
C ALA A 117 5.86 -2.18 8.07
N VAL A 118 5.40 -3.08 7.20
CA VAL A 118 6.17 -3.92 6.30
C VAL A 118 5.51 -3.88 4.93
N VAL A 119 6.27 -3.60 3.88
CA VAL A 119 5.91 -3.88 2.50
C VAL A 119 7.04 -4.70 1.90
N LEU A 120 6.73 -5.84 1.29
CA LEU A 120 7.72 -6.78 0.77
C LEU A 120 7.45 -7.10 -0.70
N ASP A 121 8.36 -6.69 -1.60
CA ASP A 121 8.39 -7.13 -3.00
C ASP A 121 9.11 -8.50 -3.07
N PRO A 122 8.38 -9.62 -3.31
CA PRO A 122 8.97 -10.95 -3.33
C PRO A 122 9.90 -11.16 -4.52
N VAL A 123 9.69 -10.45 -5.63
CA VAL A 123 10.46 -10.65 -6.87
C VAL A 123 11.83 -9.97 -6.77
N ARG A 124 11.86 -8.75 -6.24
CA ARG A 124 13.11 -7.99 -6.06
C ARG A 124 13.78 -8.23 -4.71
N GLN A 125 13.12 -8.96 -3.81
CA GLN A 125 13.56 -9.16 -2.43
C GLN A 125 13.80 -7.81 -1.72
N GLU A 126 12.83 -6.91 -1.86
CA GLU A 126 12.88 -5.59 -1.25
C GLU A 126 11.95 -5.53 -0.05
N GLU A 127 12.55 -5.36 1.12
CA GLU A 127 11.87 -5.30 2.42
C GLU A 127 11.85 -3.86 2.91
N PHE A 128 10.73 -3.19 2.67
CA PHE A 128 10.46 -1.87 3.21
C PHE A 128 9.87 -2.01 4.61
N THR A 129 10.50 -1.42 5.61
CA THR A 129 10.08 -1.53 7.00
C THR A 129 10.12 -0.20 7.73
N ALA A 130 9.18 0.02 8.64
CA ALA A 130 9.18 1.19 9.52
C ALA A 130 8.63 0.86 10.90
N SER A 131 9.10 1.61 11.89
CA SER A 131 8.44 1.73 13.19
C SER A 131 8.36 3.20 13.54
N ARG A 132 7.24 3.61 14.13
CA ARG A 132 6.98 4.99 14.50
C ARG A 132 8.13 5.59 15.33
N GLY A 133 8.62 6.74 14.91
CA GLY A 133 9.74 7.46 15.54
C GLY A 133 11.12 6.79 15.38
N ARG A 134 11.26 5.79 14.51
CA ARG A 134 12.53 5.05 14.30
C ARG A 134 13.05 5.13 12.86
N GLY A 135 12.30 5.76 11.96
CA GLY A 135 12.65 5.88 10.55
C GLY A 135 12.26 4.66 9.72
N ALA A 136 12.18 4.86 8.41
CA ALA A 136 11.95 3.81 7.43
C ALA A 136 13.26 3.22 6.90
N GLN A 137 13.23 1.97 6.46
CA GLN A 137 14.37 1.21 5.96
C GLN A 137 13.98 0.37 4.75
N LEU A 138 14.92 0.17 3.82
CA LEU A 138 14.88 -0.81 2.74
C LEU A 138 16.05 -1.77 2.94
N ASN A 139 15.77 -3.06 3.15
CA ASN A 139 16.79 -4.09 3.39
C ASN A 139 17.79 -3.68 4.50
N GLY A 140 17.26 -3.10 5.58
CA GLY A 140 18.03 -2.62 6.73
C GLY A 140 18.77 -1.29 6.53
N ARG A 141 18.72 -0.68 5.34
CA ARG A 141 19.32 0.64 5.06
C ARG A 141 18.28 1.72 5.18
N ARG A 142 18.61 2.83 5.87
CA ARG A 142 17.67 3.93 6.10
C ARG A 142 17.18 4.56 4.80
N LEU A 143 15.89 4.84 4.73
CA LEU A 143 15.24 5.54 3.62
C LEU A 143 15.03 7.03 3.93
N ARG A 144 14.94 7.80 2.86
CA ARG A 144 14.46 9.18 2.83
C ARG A 144 13.66 9.38 1.55
N VAL A 145 12.58 10.15 1.64
CA VAL A 145 11.88 10.66 0.45
C VAL A 145 12.83 11.50 -0.40
N SER A 146 12.49 11.68 -1.68
CA SER A 146 13.35 12.43 -2.60
C SER A 146 13.56 13.89 -2.16
N GLY A 147 14.70 14.47 -2.52
CA GLY A 147 15.03 15.87 -2.27
C GLY A 147 14.47 16.85 -3.31
N ARG A 148 13.57 16.41 -4.20
CA ARG A 148 13.08 17.22 -5.32
C ARG A 148 12.24 18.39 -4.82
N THR A 149 12.42 19.56 -5.43
CA THR A 149 11.85 20.82 -4.92
C THR A 149 10.65 21.36 -5.72
N SER A 150 10.28 20.71 -6.83
CA SER A 150 9.18 21.11 -7.73
C SER A 150 8.65 19.88 -8.49
N LEU A 151 7.54 20.04 -9.24
CA LEU A 151 7.07 19.00 -10.16
C LEU A 151 7.96 18.86 -11.39
N ASP A 152 8.70 19.91 -11.77
CA ASP A 152 9.62 19.84 -12.90
C ASP A 152 10.62 18.70 -12.71
N GLY A 153 10.66 17.79 -13.69
CA GLY A 153 11.46 16.58 -13.65
C GLY A 153 11.03 15.52 -12.61
N ALA A 154 9.89 15.69 -11.93
CA ALA A 154 9.39 14.75 -10.93
C ALA A 154 8.81 13.49 -11.57
N LEU A 155 8.92 12.35 -10.89
CA LEU A 155 8.26 11.09 -11.25
C LEU A 155 7.13 10.82 -10.27
N LEU A 156 5.89 10.79 -10.76
CA LEU A 156 4.72 10.56 -9.91
C LEU A 156 4.17 9.14 -10.11
N GLY A 157 3.69 8.52 -9.03
CA GLY A 157 2.85 7.32 -9.09
C GLY A 157 1.36 7.68 -9.03
N THR A 158 0.50 6.84 -9.61
CA THR A 158 -0.96 6.96 -9.51
C THR A 158 -1.67 5.66 -9.86
N GLY A 159 -2.94 5.54 -9.49
CA GLY A 159 -3.85 4.50 -9.96
C GLY A 159 -5.11 5.08 -10.60
N PHE A 160 -5.57 4.41 -11.66
CA PHE A 160 -6.78 4.79 -12.37
C PHE A 160 -8.00 4.23 -11.66
N PRO A 161 -9.11 4.99 -11.56
CA PRO A 161 -10.39 4.39 -11.22
C PRO A 161 -10.74 3.39 -12.33
N PHE A 162 -11.00 2.14 -11.97
CA PHE A 162 -11.36 1.09 -12.92
C PHE A 162 -12.58 0.28 -12.48
N ARG A 163 -13.03 0.46 -11.23
CA ARG A 163 -14.22 -0.20 -10.69
C ARG A 163 -15.47 0.56 -11.10
N ASP A 164 -16.58 -0.16 -11.29
CA ASP A 164 -17.85 0.42 -11.75
C ASP A 164 -18.35 1.54 -10.82
N ASP A 165 -18.19 1.38 -9.51
CA ASP A 165 -18.56 2.36 -8.48
C ASP A 165 -17.66 3.62 -8.47
N GLN A 166 -16.56 3.61 -9.22
CA GLN A 166 -15.63 4.73 -9.36
C GLN A 166 -15.78 5.48 -10.69
N MET A 167 -16.51 4.90 -11.66
CA MET A 167 -16.64 5.46 -13.01
C MET A 167 -17.29 6.84 -13.04
N ASP A 168 -18.19 7.12 -12.10
CA ASP A 168 -18.82 8.44 -11.95
C ASP A 168 -17.80 9.57 -11.69
N ASN A 169 -16.61 9.24 -11.18
CA ASN A 169 -15.53 10.19 -10.90
C ASN A 169 -14.42 10.18 -11.97
N LEU A 170 -14.60 9.49 -13.10
CA LEU A 170 -13.57 9.36 -14.13
C LEU A 170 -13.15 10.72 -14.70
N ASP A 171 -14.10 11.59 -15.03
CA ASP A 171 -13.81 12.93 -15.56
C ASP A 171 -13.05 13.80 -14.55
N ASN A 172 -13.40 13.69 -13.27
CA ASN A 172 -12.68 14.34 -12.18
C ASN A 172 -11.23 13.87 -12.14
N TYR A 173 -11.02 12.55 -12.18
CA TYR A 173 -9.69 11.96 -12.20
C TYR A 173 -8.89 12.39 -13.45
N LEU A 174 -9.50 12.39 -14.64
CA LEU A 174 -8.84 12.84 -15.87
C LEU A 174 -8.46 14.33 -15.80
N GLY A 175 -9.25 15.15 -15.11
CA GLY A 175 -8.91 16.54 -14.78
C GLY A 175 -7.64 16.63 -13.92
N MET A 176 -7.57 15.84 -12.84
CA MET A 176 -6.39 15.75 -11.96
C MET A 176 -5.15 15.31 -12.74
N PHE A 177 -5.27 14.24 -13.53
CA PHE A 177 -4.19 13.73 -14.36
C PHE A 177 -3.70 14.78 -15.36
N ARG A 178 -4.62 15.47 -16.05
CA ARG A 178 -4.28 16.54 -17.01
C ARG A 178 -3.53 17.68 -16.33
N ALA A 179 -3.89 18.05 -15.11
CA ALA A 179 -3.20 19.09 -14.36
C ALA A 179 -1.74 18.71 -14.03
N LEU A 180 -1.42 17.42 -13.91
CA LEU A 180 -0.10 16.95 -13.48
C LEU A 180 0.81 16.51 -14.63
N VAL A 181 0.27 15.84 -15.65
CA VAL A 181 1.07 15.15 -16.69
C VAL A 181 2.05 16.08 -17.41
N GLY A 182 1.65 17.33 -17.70
CA GLY A 182 2.48 18.29 -18.42
C GLY A 182 3.57 18.97 -17.59
N GLN A 183 3.62 18.72 -16.28
CA GLN A 183 4.52 19.40 -15.34
C GLN A 183 5.61 18.48 -14.79
N THR A 184 5.69 17.23 -15.23
CA THR A 184 6.50 16.16 -14.61
C THR A 184 7.41 15.46 -15.63
N ALA A 185 8.41 14.70 -15.19
CA ALA A 185 9.18 13.80 -16.06
C ALA A 185 8.36 12.58 -16.51
N GLY A 186 7.27 12.29 -15.82
CA GLY A 186 6.34 11.23 -16.18
C GLY A 186 5.49 10.79 -15.01
N ILE A 187 4.48 10.02 -15.35
CA ILE A 187 3.58 9.36 -14.40
C ILE A 187 3.72 7.86 -14.57
N ARG A 188 3.65 7.10 -13.47
CA ARG A 188 3.65 5.64 -13.44
C ARG A 188 2.33 5.15 -12.87
N ARG A 189 1.74 4.16 -13.54
CA ARG A 189 0.62 3.36 -13.04
C ARG A 189 1.14 1.93 -12.94
N ALA A 190 1.77 1.60 -11.83
CA ALA A 190 2.51 0.35 -11.70
C ALA A 190 1.60 -0.83 -11.30
N GLY A 191 0.48 -0.54 -10.61
CA GLY A 191 -0.55 -1.53 -10.29
C GLY A 191 -0.36 -2.26 -8.97
N SER A 192 0.39 -1.67 -8.04
CA SER A 192 0.49 -2.08 -6.63
C SER A 192 0.60 -0.81 -5.77
N ALA A 193 -0.45 -0.50 -5.02
CA ALA A 193 -0.56 0.76 -4.28
C ALA A 193 0.45 0.81 -3.10
N SER A 194 0.63 -0.30 -2.39
CA SER A 194 1.58 -0.43 -1.29
C SER A 194 3.02 -0.26 -1.77
N LEU A 195 3.37 -0.79 -2.96
CA LEU A 195 4.69 -0.57 -3.58
C LEU A 195 4.87 0.86 -4.07
N ASP A 196 3.85 1.46 -4.67
CA ASP A 196 3.92 2.86 -5.11
C ASP A 196 4.20 3.79 -3.92
N LEU A 197 3.53 3.56 -2.77
CA LEU A 197 3.79 4.29 -1.52
C LEU A 197 5.19 4.00 -0.94
N ALA A 198 5.63 2.74 -0.96
CA ALA A 198 6.99 2.36 -0.55
C ALA A 198 8.07 3.02 -1.45
N TYR A 199 7.78 3.18 -2.74
CA TYR A 199 8.66 3.83 -3.70
C TYR A 199 8.73 5.34 -3.47
N VAL A 200 7.64 5.98 -3.01
CA VAL A 200 7.70 7.36 -2.50
C VAL A 200 8.60 7.44 -1.27
N ALA A 201 8.44 6.53 -0.29
CA ALA A 201 9.27 6.50 0.92
C ALA A 201 10.77 6.33 0.60
N ALA A 202 11.09 5.58 -0.46
CA ALA A 202 12.45 5.37 -0.94
C ALA A 202 12.98 6.45 -1.91
N GLY A 203 12.17 7.46 -2.24
CA GLY A 203 12.53 8.52 -3.18
C GLY A 203 12.66 8.08 -4.64
N ARG A 204 12.08 6.92 -5.00
CA ARG A 204 11.96 6.44 -6.38
C ARG A 204 10.85 7.19 -7.11
N PHE A 205 9.76 7.48 -6.40
CA PHE A 205 8.75 8.43 -6.80
C PHE A 205 8.84 9.67 -5.92
N ASP A 206 8.50 10.81 -6.50
CA ASP A 206 8.50 12.10 -5.80
C ASP A 206 7.16 12.37 -5.10
N ALA A 207 6.07 11.84 -5.65
CA ALA A 207 4.74 11.85 -5.06
C ALA A 207 3.85 10.72 -5.62
N PHE A 208 2.71 10.51 -4.97
CA PHE A 208 1.68 9.55 -5.36
C PHE A 208 0.29 10.13 -5.08
N TRP A 209 -0.68 9.87 -5.95
CA TRP A 209 -2.09 10.12 -5.65
C TRP A 209 -2.98 9.02 -6.22
N GLU A 210 -3.96 8.59 -5.43
CA GLU A 210 -4.96 7.60 -5.83
C GLU A 210 -6.23 7.72 -4.98
N SER A 211 -7.36 7.28 -5.52
CA SER A 211 -8.66 7.28 -4.86
C SER A 211 -9.33 5.91 -4.93
N GLY A 212 -10.18 5.64 -3.95
CA GLY A 212 -10.83 4.36 -3.79
C GLY A 212 -9.81 3.26 -3.52
N LEU A 213 -9.00 3.44 -2.49
CA LEU A 213 -8.16 2.42 -1.87
C LEU A 213 -8.79 1.97 -0.56
N SER A 214 -8.54 0.72 -0.20
CA SER A 214 -8.85 0.18 1.11
C SER A 214 -7.77 0.54 2.13
N GLU A 215 -8.07 0.35 3.42
CA GLU A 215 -7.11 0.64 4.49
C GLU A 215 -5.81 -0.18 4.36
N TRP A 216 -5.92 -1.44 3.94
CA TRP A 216 -4.78 -2.36 3.79
C TRP A 216 -3.81 -1.99 2.66
N ASP A 217 -4.32 -1.38 1.58
CA ASP A 217 -3.51 -0.84 0.48
C ASP A 217 -2.58 0.30 0.96
N MET A 218 -3.04 1.08 1.94
CA MET A 218 -2.41 2.35 2.32
C MET A 218 -1.62 2.29 3.63
N ALA A 219 -2.07 1.52 4.62
CA ALA A 219 -1.62 1.64 6.00
C ALA A 219 -0.11 1.48 6.18
N ALA A 220 0.49 0.46 5.57
CA ALA A 220 1.93 0.22 5.66
C ALA A 220 2.73 1.29 4.90
N GLY A 221 2.31 1.60 3.67
CA GLY A 221 2.91 2.62 2.81
C GLY A 221 2.91 4.01 3.44
N ALA A 222 1.80 4.41 4.05
CA ALA A 222 1.66 5.71 4.71
C ALA A 222 2.68 5.89 5.86
N LEU A 223 2.85 4.87 6.71
CA LEU A 223 3.84 4.93 7.79
C LEU A 223 5.28 4.96 7.24
N LEU A 224 5.57 4.19 6.18
CA LEU A 224 6.89 4.22 5.52
C LEU A 224 7.24 5.65 5.05
N ILE A 225 6.30 6.33 4.40
CA ILE A 225 6.49 7.70 3.90
C ILE A 225 6.71 8.68 5.05
N GLN A 226 5.88 8.63 6.10
CA GLN A 226 6.00 9.50 7.27
C GLN A 226 7.37 9.33 7.96
N GLU A 227 7.80 8.08 8.15
CA GLU A 227 9.09 7.77 8.79
C GLU A 227 10.31 8.04 7.88
N ALA A 228 10.11 8.11 6.57
CA ALA A 228 11.12 8.59 5.61
C ALA A 228 11.22 10.12 5.55
N GLY A 229 10.30 10.85 6.19
CA GLY A 229 10.25 12.33 6.21
C GLY A 229 9.35 12.95 5.13
N GLY A 230 8.45 12.16 4.54
CA GLY A 230 7.41 12.63 3.63
C GLY A 230 6.12 13.04 4.36
N LEU A 231 5.16 13.48 3.56
CA LEU A 231 3.81 13.84 4.00
C LEU A 231 2.79 12.93 3.33
N VAL A 232 1.70 12.68 4.05
CA VAL A 232 0.54 11.89 3.61
C VAL A 232 -0.71 12.59 4.08
N SER A 233 -1.69 12.73 3.20
CA SER A 233 -3.01 13.27 3.52
C SER A 233 -4.08 12.68 2.63
N ASP A 234 -5.32 13.02 2.94
CA ASP A 234 -6.43 12.87 2.02
C ASP A 234 -6.40 13.97 0.93
N PHE A 235 -7.33 13.95 -0.03
CA PHE A 235 -7.38 14.91 -1.14
C PHE A 235 -7.74 16.35 -0.72
N THR A 236 -8.25 16.54 0.49
CA THR A 236 -8.52 17.85 1.10
C THR A 236 -7.37 18.34 1.99
N GLY A 237 -6.33 17.52 2.19
CA GLY A 237 -5.22 17.80 3.08
C GLY A 237 -5.43 17.35 4.53
N GLY A 238 -6.52 16.61 4.80
CA GLY A 238 -6.84 16.05 6.11
C GLY A 238 -6.12 14.74 6.42
N HIS A 239 -6.39 14.19 7.60
CA HIS A 239 -5.72 12.99 8.13
C HIS A 239 -6.55 11.71 8.02
N ASP A 240 -7.75 11.78 7.46
CA ASP A 240 -8.72 10.68 7.44
C ASP A 240 -8.57 9.82 6.16
N PHE A 241 -7.39 9.82 5.54
CA PHE A 241 -7.14 9.15 4.26
C PHE A 241 -7.36 7.64 4.33
N LEU A 242 -7.10 6.99 5.47
CA LEU A 242 -7.34 5.56 5.67
C LEU A 242 -8.84 5.22 5.68
N GLU A 243 -9.67 6.13 6.17
CA GLU A 243 -11.12 5.95 6.29
C GLU A 243 -11.83 6.34 4.98
N LYS A 244 -11.36 7.41 4.33
CA LYS A 244 -11.94 7.94 3.09
C LYS A 244 -11.48 7.20 1.83
N GLY A 245 -10.39 6.44 1.92
CA GLY A 245 -9.89 5.64 0.80
C GLY A 245 -9.24 6.47 -0.31
N HIS A 246 -8.73 7.67 -0.03
CA HIS A 246 -8.03 8.47 -1.03
C HIS A 246 -6.85 9.20 -0.42
N ILE A 247 -5.73 9.19 -1.14
CA ILE A 247 -4.43 9.51 -0.57
C ILE A 247 -3.61 10.38 -1.53
N VAL A 248 -3.01 11.43 -0.99
CA VAL A 248 -1.87 12.13 -1.60
C VAL A 248 -0.67 11.92 -0.70
N ALA A 249 0.46 11.54 -1.30
CA ALA A 249 1.71 11.36 -0.58
C ALA A 249 2.88 11.93 -1.37
N GLY A 250 3.96 12.33 -0.68
CA GLY A 250 5.17 12.77 -1.35
C GLY A 250 6.19 13.40 -0.40
N ASN A 251 7.32 13.85 -0.97
CA ASN A 251 8.16 14.80 -0.25
C ASN A 251 7.40 16.12 -0.04
N THR A 252 7.86 16.99 0.86
CA THR A 252 7.13 18.22 1.24
C THR A 252 6.75 19.12 0.05
N LYS A 253 7.60 19.24 -0.98
CA LYS A 253 7.38 20.14 -2.11
C LYS A 253 6.44 19.53 -3.14
N CYS A 254 6.70 18.28 -3.51
CA CYS A 254 5.87 17.55 -4.48
C CYS A 254 4.49 17.23 -3.91
N PHE A 255 4.38 16.86 -2.63
CA PHE A 255 3.09 16.68 -1.93
C PHE A 255 2.21 17.93 -2.05
N LYS A 256 2.74 19.11 -1.69
CA LYS A 256 1.98 20.36 -1.76
C LYS A 256 1.55 20.67 -3.19
N ALA A 257 2.45 20.50 -4.15
CA ALA A 257 2.16 20.79 -5.56
C ALA A 257 1.09 19.85 -6.13
N VAL A 258 1.16 18.55 -5.84
CA VAL A 258 0.14 17.58 -6.25
C VAL A 258 -1.21 17.90 -5.60
N LEU A 259 -1.24 18.10 -4.28
CA LEU A 259 -2.48 18.42 -3.57
C LEU A 259 -3.17 19.67 -4.14
N THR A 260 -2.42 20.75 -4.39
CA THR A 260 -2.97 21.97 -4.99
C THR A 260 -3.46 21.76 -6.43
N ALA A 261 -2.77 20.94 -7.22
CA ALA A 261 -3.15 20.67 -8.60
C ALA A 261 -4.43 19.84 -8.72
N ILE A 262 -4.67 18.88 -7.82
CA ILE A 262 -5.84 17.99 -7.90
C ILE A 262 -7.11 18.60 -7.28
N GLN A 263 -6.97 19.50 -6.31
CA GLN A 263 -8.10 20.08 -5.56
C GLN A 263 -9.23 20.69 -6.42
N PRO A 264 -8.94 21.47 -7.49
CA PRO A 264 -9.97 22.04 -8.36
C PRO A 264 -10.85 20.98 -9.04
N HIS A 265 -10.35 19.75 -9.17
CA HIS A 265 -11.01 18.66 -9.86
C HIS A 265 -11.75 17.70 -8.91
N LEU A 266 -11.80 17.98 -7.60
CA LEU A 266 -12.47 17.10 -6.65
C LEU A 266 -13.99 17.06 -6.87
N PRO A 267 -14.60 15.86 -7.02
CA PRO A 267 -16.05 15.71 -7.01
C PRO A 267 -16.60 16.03 -5.62
N ALA A 268 -17.89 16.36 -5.54
CA ALA A 268 -18.53 16.73 -4.28
C ALA A 268 -18.50 15.60 -3.23
N SER A 269 -18.47 14.35 -3.67
CA SER A 269 -18.34 13.14 -2.85
C SER A 269 -17.00 13.09 -2.09
N LEU A 270 -15.91 13.54 -2.71
CA LEU A 270 -14.55 13.50 -2.13
C LEU A 270 -14.16 14.76 -1.36
N LYS A 271 -15.08 15.73 -1.22
CA LYS A 271 -14.87 16.95 -0.42
C LYS A 271 -15.39 16.84 1.02
N ARG A 272 -16.17 15.81 1.33
CA ARG A 272 -16.76 15.58 2.65
C ARG A 272 -15.86 14.69 3.49
#